data_AF-A0A1X1YPB7-F1
#
_entry.id   AF-A0A1X1YPB7-F1
#
_cell.length_a   1.000
_cell.length_b   1.000
_cell.length_c   1.000
_cell.angle_alpha   90.00
_cell.angle_beta   90.00
_cell.angle_gamma   90.00
#
_symmetry.space_group_name_H-M   'P 1'
#
loop_
_entity.id
_entity.type
_entity.pdbx_description
1 polymer ?
#
loop_
_entity_poly.entity_id
_entity_poly.type
_entity_poly.pdbx_seq_one_letter_code
_entity_poly.pdbx_strand_id
1 'polypeptide(L)'
;MAAAASATAEPFASGPGEQQYLAAVDQYLLRPRPTDDVVLKAGHQACQVRRSGGSSDDAKGIIWDTLEDGGSRRFSSAEVGSVVHVAVDNLCPEVGYP
;
A
#
# COMPACT_ATOMS: atom_id res chain seq x y z
N MET A 1 36.05 10.64 -2.44
CA MET A 1 35.60 9.40 -3.10
C MET A 1 34.36 8.92 -2.38
N ALA A 2 33.26 8.77 -3.12
CA ALA A 2 31.96 8.36 -2.60
C ALA A 2 31.97 6.87 -2.24
N ALA A 3 31.38 6.53 -1.09
CA ALA A 3 30.87 5.18 -0.83
C ALA A 3 29.36 5.27 -0.96
N ALA A 4 28.85 4.94 -2.14
CA ALA A 4 27.44 4.71 -2.35
C ALA A 4 27.06 3.50 -1.49
N ALA A 5 26.25 3.74 -0.46
CA ALA A 5 25.70 2.68 0.34
C ALA A 5 24.87 1.77 -0.58
N SER A 6 25.30 0.53 -0.68
CA SER A 6 24.68 -0.54 -1.44
C SER A 6 23.18 -0.57 -1.15
N ALA A 7 22.38 -0.41 -2.19
CA ALA A 7 20.96 -0.69 -2.16
C ALA A 7 20.77 -2.20 -1.89
N THR A 8 20.74 -2.56 -0.61
CA THR A 8 20.12 -3.81 -0.16
C THR A 8 18.66 -3.70 -0.61
N ALA A 9 18.30 -4.47 -1.63
CA ALA A 9 16.92 -4.80 -1.88
C ALA A 9 16.49 -5.72 -0.73
N GLU A 10 15.91 -5.12 0.31
CA GLU A 10 15.32 -5.86 1.42
C GLU A 10 14.22 -6.79 0.86
N PRO A 11 14.12 -8.04 1.36
CA PRO A 11 13.00 -8.90 0.99
C PRO A 11 11.72 -8.15 1.34
N PHE A 12 10.80 -8.10 0.39
CA PHE A 12 9.70 -7.14 0.25
C PHE A 12 8.69 -7.03 1.41
N ALA A 13 8.97 -7.59 2.59
CA ALA A 13 8.35 -7.24 3.86
C ALA A 13 9.42 -7.32 4.95
N SER A 14 9.88 -6.21 5.52
CA SER A 14 10.82 -6.25 6.67
C SER A 14 10.74 -5.04 7.61
N GLY A 15 9.67 -4.23 7.55
CA GLY A 15 9.33 -3.27 8.60
C GLY A 15 8.19 -3.77 9.52
N PRO A 16 8.19 -3.48 10.84
CA PRO A 16 7.05 -3.77 11.71
C PRO A 16 5.74 -3.11 11.24
N GLY A 17 5.81 -1.98 10.53
CA GLY A 17 4.64 -1.31 9.93
C GLY A 17 4.05 -2.06 8.72
N GLU A 18 4.87 -2.75 7.92
CA GLU A 18 4.40 -3.51 6.75
C GLU A 18 3.64 -4.77 7.15
N GLN A 19 4.09 -5.46 8.20
CA GLN A 19 3.39 -6.61 8.76
C GLN A 19 2.05 -6.21 9.39
N GLN A 20 2.02 -5.07 10.11
CA GLN A 20 0.77 -4.53 10.68
C GLN A 20 -0.20 -4.10 9.57
N TYR A 21 0.31 -3.45 8.53
CA TYR A 21 -0.46 -3.10 7.35
C TYR A 21 -1.10 -4.33 6.69
N LEU A 22 -0.32 -5.37 6.40
CA LEU A 22 -0.83 -6.61 5.82
C LEU A 22 -1.89 -7.27 6.70
N ALA A 23 -1.64 -7.37 8.01
CA ALA A 23 -2.57 -7.97 8.96
C ALA A 23 -3.89 -7.18 9.07
N ALA A 24 -3.82 -5.84 8.99
CA ALA A 24 -5.00 -4.99 9.05
C ALA A 24 -5.78 -5.01 7.72
N VAL A 25 -5.11 -4.96 6.57
CA VAL A 25 -5.76 -5.04 5.25
C VAL A 25 -6.42 -6.41 5.02
N ASP A 26 -5.85 -7.49 5.57
CA ASP A 26 -6.43 -8.83 5.45
C ASP A 26 -7.84 -8.93 6.06
N GLN A 27 -8.18 -8.08 7.02
CA GLN A 27 -9.53 -8.03 7.59
C GLN A 27 -10.58 -7.45 6.63
N TYR A 28 -10.13 -6.70 5.62
CA TYR A 28 -11.00 -5.99 4.67
C TYR A 28 -11.03 -6.63 3.29
N LEU A 29 -9.98 -7.36 2.88
CA LEU A 29 -9.92 -7.99 1.57
C LEU A 29 -10.68 -9.32 1.54
N LEU A 30 -11.78 -9.37 0.78
CA LEU A 30 -12.47 -10.63 0.51
C LEU A 30 -11.61 -11.58 -0.33
N ARG A 31 -11.80 -12.90 -0.15
CA ARG A 31 -11.15 -13.91 -1.00
C ARG A 31 -11.80 -13.99 -2.39
N PRO A 32 -11.05 -14.28 -3.47
CA PRO A 32 -9.59 -14.48 -3.50
C PRO A 32 -8.83 -13.18 -3.26
N ARG A 33 -7.82 -13.25 -2.37
CA ARG A 33 -6.99 -12.10 -2.02
C ARG A 33 -5.81 -11.97 -2.99
N PRO A 34 -5.41 -10.75 -3.36
CA PRO A 34 -4.15 -10.50 -4.04
C PRO A 34 -2.98 -10.95 -3.15
N THR A 35 -1.81 -11.16 -3.75
CA THR A 35 -0.61 -11.54 -3.00
C THR A 35 -0.14 -10.39 -2.10
N ASP A 36 0.56 -10.73 -1.02
CA ASP A 36 1.06 -9.75 -0.05
C ASP A 36 1.97 -8.71 -0.72
N ASP A 37 2.75 -9.11 -1.72
CA ASP A 37 3.57 -8.21 -2.54
C ASP A 37 2.75 -7.15 -3.28
N VAL A 38 1.60 -7.54 -3.83
CA VAL A 38 0.68 -6.62 -4.55
C VAL A 38 0.03 -5.65 -3.56
N VAL A 39 -0.39 -6.15 -2.41
CA VAL A 39 -0.98 -5.34 -1.34
C VAL A 39 0.03 -4.33 -0.81
N LEU A 40 1.26 -4.76 -0.53
CA LEU A 40 2.33 -3.85 -0.08
C LEU A 40 2.69 -2.81 -1.13
N LYS A 41 2.80 -3.21 -2.40
CA LYS A 41 3.04 -2.26 -3.49
C LYS A 41 1.94 -1.21 -3.58
N ALA A 42 0.68 -1.61 -3.47
CA ALA A 42 -0.46 -0.69 -3.41
C ALA A 42 -0.36 0.26 -2.20
N GLY A 43 -0.07 -0.25 -1.01
CA GLY A 43 0.10 0.58 0.19
C GLY A 43 1.21 1.63 0.05
N HIS A 44 2.37 1.23 -0.49
CA HIS A 44 3.49 2.14 -0.74
C HIS A 44 3.15 3.20 -1.79
N GLN A 45 2.43 2.85 -2.86
CA GLN A 45 1.96 3.81 -3.87
C GLN A 45 0.97 4.81 -3.28
N ALA A 46 0.01 4.36 -2.45
CA ALA A 46 -0.90 5.25 -1.75
C ALA A 46 -0.11 6.27 -0.91
N CYS A 47 0.89 5.81 -0.15
CA CYS A 47 1.75 6.68 0.63
C CYS A 47 2.55 7.66 -0.23
N GLN A 48 3.08 7.22 -1.37
CA GLN A 48 3.79 8.10 -2.30
C GLN A 48 2.90 9.25 -2.80
N VAL A 49 1.67 8.93 -3.22
CA VAL A 49 0.70 9.92 -3.70
C VAL A 49 0.40 10.95 -2.61
N ARG A 50 0.15 10.48 -1.39
CA ARG A 50 -0.14 11.35 -0.25
C ARG A 50 1.08 12.21 0.13
N ARG A 51 2.30 11.67 0.11
CA ARG A 51 3.55 12.44 0.33
C ARG A 51 3.78 13.52 -0.73
N SER A 52 3.33 13.28 -1.96
CA SER A 52 3.37 14.27 -3.06
C SER A 52 2.26 15.33 -2.96
N GLY A 53 1.42 15.31 -1.93
CA GLY A 53 0.30 16.23 -1.75
C GLY A 53 -0.98 15.83 -2.48
N GLY A 54 -1.05 14.62 -3.03
CA GLY A 54 -2.25 14.08 -3.66
C GLY A 54 -3.34 13.72 -2.66
N SER A 55 -4.58 13.62 -3.15
CA SER A 55 -5.75 13.26 -2.34
C SER A 55 -5.85 11.75 -2.08
N SER A 56 -6.69 11.36 -1.13
CA SER A 56 -7.03 9.94 -0.92
C SER A 56 -7.74 9.32 -2.14
N ASP A 57 -8.48 10.10 -2.93
CA ASP A 57 -9.13 9.60 -4.15
C ASP A 57 -8.12 9.40 -5.29
N ASP A 58 -7.09 10.25 -5.40
CA ASP A 58 -5.97 10.03 -6.33
C ASP A 58 -5.23 8.74 -5.97
N ALA A 59 -4.98 8.54 -4.68
CA ALA A 59 -4.36 7.32 -4.18
C ALA A 59 -5.21 6.09 -4.52
N LYS A 60 -6.53 6.16 -4.28
CA LYS A 60 -7.48 5.08 -4.63
C LYS A 60 -7.41 4.73 -6.10
N GLY A 61 -7.42 5.73 -7.00
CA GLY A 61 -7.33 5.49 -8.44
C GLY A 61 -6.07 4.72 -8.84
N ILE A 62 -4.90 5.15 -8.34
CA ILE A 62 -3.61 4.54 -8.68
C ILE A 62 -3.47 3.11 -8.12
N ILE A 63 -3.92 2.89 -6.89
CA ILE A 63 -3.81 1.56 -6.29
C ILE A 63 -4.85 0.60 -6.84
N TRP A 64 -5.98 1.10 -7.35
CA TRP A 64 -7.01 0.27 -7.98
C TRP A 64 -6.43 -0.47 -9.17
N ASP A 65 -5.74 0.23 -10.08
CA ASP A 65 -5.06 -0.40 -11.22
C ASP A 65 -4.04 -1.44 -10.76
N THR A 66 -3.28 -1.15 -9.70
CA THR A 66 -2.26 -2.08 -9.16
C THR A 66 -2.88 -3.33 -8.54
N LEU A 67 -4.01 -3.18 -7.84
CA LEU A 67 -4.74 -4.30 -7.26
C LEU A 67 -5.43 -5.14 -8.34
N GLU A 68 -6.00 -4.52 -9.38
CA GLU A 68 -6.62 -5.22 -10.52
C GLU A 68 -5.57 -5.93 -11.40
N ASP A 69 -4.42 -5.32 -11.66
CA ASP A 69 -3.33 -5.97 -12.41
C ASP A 69 -2.70 -7.15 -11.65
N GLY A 70 -2.62 -7.04 -10.32
CA GLY A 70 -2.06 -8.08 -9.46
C GLY A 70 -3.08 -9.09 -8.93
N GLY A 71 -4.37 -8.89 -9.21
CA GLY A 71 -5.47 -9.66 -8.66
C GLY A 71 -6.32 -10.32 -9.72
N SER A 72 -6.81 -11.54 -9.45
CA SER A 72 -7.73 -12.23 -10.37
C SER A 72 -9.18 -11.76 -10.24
N ARG A 73 -9.46 -10.75 -9.41
CA ARG A 73 -10.81 -10.24 -9.13
C ARG A 73 -10.86 -8.73 -9.14
N ARG A 74 -12.06 -8.20 -9.35
CA ARG A 74 -12.37 -6.80 -9.13
C ARG A 74 -12.51 -6.50 -7.63
N PHE A 75 -11.93 -5.39 -7.21
CA PHE A 75 -12.06 -4.85 -5.85
C PHE A 75 -13.18 -3.83 -5.84
N SER A 76 -13.93 -3.77 -4.73
CA SER A 76 -14.90 -2.69 -4.53
C SER A 76 -14.21 -1.41 -4.07
N SER A 77 -14.83 -0.26 -4.34
CA SER A 77 -14.33 1.03 -3.85
C SER A 77 -14.16 1.09 -2.33
N ALA A 78 -14.92 0.28 -1.59
CA ALA A 78 -14.81 0.15 -0.14
C ALA A 78 -13.54 -0.61 0.27
N GLU A 79 -13.24 -1.72 -0.41
CA GLU A 79 -12.01 -2.48 -0.17
C GLU A 79 -10.78 -1.65 -0.50
N VAL A 80 -10.77 -1.00 -1.67
CA VAL A 80 -9.69 -0.08 -2.08
C VAL A 80 -9.56 1.09 -1.11
N GLY A 81 -10.68 1.63 -0.62
CA GLY A 81 -10.70 2.69 0.40
C GLY A 81 -10.05 2.25 1.72
N SER A 82 -10.37 1.05 2.20
CA SER A 82 -9.74 0.48 3.41
C SER A 82 -8.24 0.28 3.24
N VAL A 83 -7.80 -0.20 2.06
CA VAL A 83 -6.37 -0.37 1.75
C VAL A 83 -5.62 0.97 1.85
N VAL A 84 -6.17 2.05 1.30
CA VAL A 84 -5.57 3.39 1.42
C VAL A 84 -5.55 3.88 2.86
N HIS A 85 -6.65 3.69 3.60
CA HIS A 85 -6.74 4.13 4.99
C HIS A 85 -5.68 3.45 5.87
N VAL A 86 -5.60 2.12 5.80
CA VAL A 86 -4.63 1.33 6.59
C VAL A 86 -3.19 1.63 6.14
N ALA A 87 -2.96 1.91 4.85
CA ALA A 87 -1.63 2.30 4.35
C ALA A 87 -1.17 3.62 4.95
N VAL A 88 -2.04 4.64 4.98
CA VAL A 88 -1.71 5.94 5.57
C VAL A 88 -1.42 5.81 7.07
N ASP A 89 -2.21 5.02 7.79
CA ASP A 89 -2.02 4.84 9.24
C ASP A 89 -0.76 4.05 9.61
N ASN A 90 -0.35 3.06 8.81
CA ASN A 90 0.71 2.12 9.17
C ASN A 90 2.04 2.34 8.42
N LEU A 91 1.99 2.79 7.16
CA LEU A 91 3.17 2.93 6.29
C LEU A 91 3.65 4.38 6.18
N CYS A 92 2.76 5.37 6.34
CA CYS A 92 3.12 6.79 6.25
C CYS A 92 2.32 7.69 7.22
N PRO A 93 2.40 7.44 8.54
CA PRO A 93 1.65 8.19 9.54
C PRO A 93 2.00 9.69 9.55
N GLU A 94 3.18 10.07 9.07
CA GLU A 94 3.62 11.47 8.98
C GLU A 94 2.80 12.33 8.01
N VAL A 95 2.07 11.69 7.08
CA VAL A 95 1.27 12.39 6.07
C VAL A 95 -0.14 12.71 6.59
N GLY A 96 -0.58 12.00 7.64
CA GLY A 96 -1.89 12.16 8.27
C GLY A 96 -3.08 11.93 7.33
N TYR A 97 -4.29 12.00 7.86
CA TYR A 97 -5.52 12.05 7.08
C TYR A 97 -6.01 13.51 7.05
N PRO A 98 -6.22 14.16 5.88
CA PRO A 98 -6.84 15.48 5.82
C PRO A 98 -8.32 15.44 6.22
#